data_AF-A0A6D2HF59-F1
#
_entry.id   AF-A0A6D2HF59-F1
#
_cell.length_a   1.000
_cell.length_b   1.000
_cell.length_c   1.000
_cell.angle_alpha   90.00
_cell.angle_beta   90.00
_cell.angle_gamma   90.00
#
_symmetry.space_group_name_H-M   'P 1'
#
loop_
_entity.id
_entity.type
_entity.pdbx_description
1 polymer ?
#
loop_
_entity_poly.entity_id
_entity_poly.type
_entity_poly.pdbx_seq_one_letter_code
_entity_poly.pdbx_strand_id
1 'polypeptide(L)'
;MQSPRKLFHARPSLAARRSTALIVLTSLAIGIAGFTFGLAVILLPGLRLTGRNCLTNAPPKTVRVVWDVSGIRNVVGGKSVRKRHKVMGFVGIQTGFGSAGRRQALRKTWMPSNPEGLRRLEESTGLAIRFVIGKTKNERKMAELRREISEYDDFVLIDIEEEYSKLPYKTLAFFKAAYALYDSEFYVKADDDIYLRPDRLSLLLAKERSHSQTYLGCLKKGPVLTDPKLKWYEPFSHLLGKEYFLHAYGPIYALSADVVATLVALKNNRRVLFHN
;
A
#
# COMPACT_ATOMS: atom_id res chain seq x y z
N MET A 1 76.30 38.94 56.24
CA MET A 1 75.08 38.12 56.11
C MET A 1 74.62 38.15 54.65
N GLN A 2 74.74 37.03 53.96
CA GLN A 2 74.28 36.83 52.58
C GLN A 2 72.76 36.61 52.55
N SER A 3 72.08 37.21 51.58
CA SER A 3 70.67 36.95 51.25
C SER A 3 70.59 36.41 49.81
N PRO A 4 69.69 35.45 49.50
CA PRO A 4 69.87 34.55 48.37
C PRO A 4 69.27 35.06 47.06
N ARG A 5 69.89 34.65 45.95
CA ARG A 5 69.44 34.88 44.57
C ARG A 5 68.13 34.12 44.30
N LYS A 6 67.08 34.83 43.87
CA LYS A 6 65.88 34.20 43.31
C LYS A 6 66.11 33.85 41.84
N LEU A 7 66.16 32.56 41.54
CA LEU A 7 66.05 32.02 40.18
C LEU A 7 64.63 32.23 39.65
N PHE A 8 64.50 32.79 38.44
CA PHE A 8 63.28 32.72 37.65
C PHE A 8 63.33 31.48 36.76
N HIS A 9 62.40 30.54 36.95
CA HIS A 9 62.12 29.47 35.98
C HIS A 9 61.12 29.98 34.95
N ALA A 10 61.56 30.13 33.70
CA ALA A 10 60.66 30.27 32.55
C ALA A 10 60.19 28.86 32.12
N ARG A 11 58.87 28.68 31.97
CA ARG A 11 58.29 27.50 31.31
C ARG A 11 58.73 27.47 29.83
N PRO A 12 59.13 26.32 29.26
CA PRO A 12 59.32 26.23 27.83
C PRO A 12 57.94 26.23 27.13
N SER A 13 57.69 27.24 26.31
CA SER A 13 56.62 27.20 25.31
C SER A 13 57.03 26.25 24.20
N LEU A 14 56.33 25.13 24.03
CA LEU A 14 56.41 24.28 22.84
C LEU A 14 55.81 25.02 21.64
N ALA A 15 56.59 25.91 21.03
CA ALA A 15 56.27 26.47 19.73
C ALA A 15 56.66 25.45 18.66
N ALA A 16 55.72 24.55 18.32
CA ALA A 16 55.84 23.67 17.17
C ALA A 16 55.92 24.53 15.90
N ARG A 17 57.12 24.70 15.36
CA ARG A 17 57.38 25.36 14.07
C ARG A 17 56.83 24.46 12.96
N ARG A 18 55.52 24.55 12.70
CA ARG A 18 54.87 23.84 11.59
C ARG A 18 55.44 24.38 10.29
N SER A 19 56.26 23.55 9.63
CA SER A 19 56.87 23.86 8.34
C SER A 19 55.77 24.18 7.32
N THR A 20 55.75 25.43 6.83
CA THR A 20 54.85 25.90 5.77
C THR A 20 54.94 25.02 4.52
N ALA A 21 56.12 24.46 4.25
CA ALA A 21 56.31 23.50 3.16
C ALA A 21 55.51 22.20 3.37
N LEU A 22 55.41 21.73 4.61
CA LEU A 22 54.62 20.53 4.93
C LEU A 22 53.12 20.77 4.70
N ILE A 23 52.63 21.97 5.04
CA ILE A 23 51.22 22.36 4.83
C ILE A 23 50.91 22.50 3.34
N VAL A 24 51.82 23.09 2.56
CA VAL A 24 51.64 23.22 1.11
C VAL A 24 51.67 21.85 0.43
N LEU A 25 52.58 20.96 0.84
CA LEU A 25 52.67 19.60 0.30
C LEU A 25 51.44 18.76 0.64
N THR A 26 50.91 18.84 1.87
CA THR A 26 49.67 18.13 2.22
C THR A 26 48.47 18.67 1.46
N SER A 27 48.39 20.00 1.28
CA SER A 27 47.30 20.63 0.53
C SER A 27 47.33 20.23 -0.95
N LEU A 28 48.52 20.20 -1.55
CA LEU A 28 48.71 19.79 -2.94
C LEU A 28 48.38 18.29 -3.13
N ALA A 29 48.79 17.43 -2.19
CA ALA A 29 48.46 16.01 -2.21
C ALA A 29 46.95 15.76 -2.11
N ILE A 30 46.24 16.51 -1.24
CA ILE A 30 44.78 16.43 -1.13
C ILE A 30 44.10 16.90 -2.42
N GLY A 31 44.59 17.99 -3.02
CA GLY A 31 44.09 18.51 -4.30
C GLY A 31 44.26 17.51 -5.45
N ILE A 32 45.44 16.90 -5.56
CA ILE A 32 45.72 15.88 -6.58
C ILE A 32 44.86 14.63 -6.34
N ALA A 33 44.72 14.16 -5.10
CA ALA A 33 43.88 13.01 -4.78
C ALA A 33 42.38 13.26 -5.06
N GLY A 34 41.89 14.46 -4.78
CA GLY A 34 40.51 14.86 -5.10
C GLY A 34 40.26 14.94 -6.60
N PHE A 35 41.23 15.48 -7.36
CA PHE A 35 41.13 15.59 -8.81
C PHE A 35 41.21 14.21 -9.49
N THR A 36 42.12 13.33 -9.07
CA THR A 36 42.22 11.97 -9.62
C THR A 36 40.98 11.13 -9.28
N PHE A 37 40.41 11.30 -8.08
CA PHE A 37 39.14 10.67 -7.71
C PHE A 37 37.97 11.18 -8.57
N GLY A 38 37.86 12.51 -8.75
CA GLY A 38 36.84 13.11 -9.61
C GLY A 38 36.95 12.65 -11.07
N LEU A 39 38.17 12.60 -11.62
CA LEU A 39 38.42 12.13 -12.98
C LEU A 39 38.09 10.64 -13.14
N ALA A 40 38.44 9.81 -12.15
CA ALA A 40 38.12 8.38 -12.14
C ALA A 40 36.61 8.12 -12.09
N VAL A 41 35.83 8.94 -11.37
CA VAL A 41 34.37 8.85 -11.33
C VAL A 41 33.71 9.19 -12.67
N ILE A 42 34.33 10.08 -13.47
CA ILE A 42 33.82 10.48 -14.79
C ILE A 42 34.21 9.45 -15.86
N LEU A 43 35.45 8.92 -15.80
CA LEU A 43 36.02 8.08 -16.85
C LEU A 43 35.80 6.57 -16.64
N LEU A 44 35.52 6.11 -15.41
CA LEU A 44 35.15 4.72 -15.12
C LEU A 44 33.67 4.60 -14.73
N PRO A 45 32.79 4.10 -15.62
CA PRO A 45 31.37 3.91 -15.33
C PRO A 45 31.10 2.95 -14.15
N GLY A 46 32.09 2.14 -13.74
CA GLY A 46 31.98 1.14 -12.69
C GLY A 46 32.21 1.61 -11.25
N LEU A 47 32.64 2.86 -11.03
CA LEU A 47 32.99 3.40 -9.69
C LEU A 47 31.99 4.42 -9.14
N ARG A 48 30.81 4.57 -9.78
CA ARG A 48 29.68 5.22 -9.12
C ARG A 48 29.41 4.43 -7.83
N LEU A 49 29.60 5.07 -6.69
CA LEU A 49 29.05 4.64 -5.40
C LEU A 49 27.53 4.58 -5.59
N THR A 50 27.09 3.45 -6.11
CA THR A 50 25.72 2.98 -6.12
C THR A 50 25.36 2.89 -4.65
N GLY A 51 24.74 3.96 -4.14
CA GLY A 51 24.08 3.95 -2.86
C GLY A 51 23.22 2.71 -2.83
N ARG A 52 23.64 1.75 -2.00
CA ARG A 52 23.02 0.48 -1.67
C ARG A 52 21.68 0.29 -2.38
N ASN A 53 21.72 -0.44 -3.50
CA ASN A 53 20.58 -1.25 -3.88
C ASN A 53 20.32 -2.19 -2.71
N CYS A 54 19.42 -1.79 -1.80
CA CYS A 54 18.71 -2.75 -1.00
C CYS A 54 17.91 -3.57 -2.01
N LEU A 55 18.50 -4.69 -2.43
CA LEU A 55 17.81 -5.82 -3.03
C LEU A 55 16.71 -6.23 -2.05
N THR A 56 15.56 -5.59 -2.13
CA THR A 56 14.35 -6.09 -1.49
C THR A 56 13.93 -7.31 -2.30
N ASN A 57 14.54 -8.46 -2.00
CA ASN A 57 14.14 -9.78 -2.50
C ASN A 57 12.76 -10.22 -1.94
N ALA A 58 11.91 -9.27 -1.52
CA ALA A 58 10.53 -9.55 -1.17
C ALA A 58 9.72 -9.44 -2.46
N PRO A 59 9.12 -10.55 -2.95
CA PRO A 59 8.38 -10.51 -4.20
C PRO A 59 7.16 -9.60 -4.01
N PRO A 60 7.04 -8.51 -4.77
CA PRO A 60 5.77 -7.83 -4.88
C PRO A 60 4.84 -8.78 -5.65
N LYS A 61 3.65 -8.98 -5.07
CA LYS A 61 2.72 -10.01 -5.49
C LYS A 61 1.47 -9.33 -6.03
N THR A 62 1.49 -8.89 -7.29
CA THR A 62 0.23 -8.89 -8.04
C THR A 62 -0.28 -10.33 -8.02
N VAL A 63 -1.33 -10.58 -7.24
CA VAL A 63 -1.95 -11.91 -7.20
C VAL A 63 -3.21 -11.89 -8.04
N ARG A 64 -3.19 -12.74 -9.07
CA ARG A 64 -4.40 -13.14 -9.77
C ARG A 64 -5.15 -14.13 -8.89
N VAL A 65 -6.32 -13.75 -8.39
CA VAL A 65 -7.19 -14.64 -7.62
C VAL A 65 -8.26 -15.20 -8.57
N VAL A 66 -8.14 -16.49 -8.89
CA VAL A 66 -9.12 -17.25 -9.65
C VAL A 66 -10.01 -17.97 -8.63
N TRP A 67 -11.31 -17.73 -8.70
CA TRP A 67 -12.30 -18.49 -7.91
C TRP A 67 -12.82 -19.62 -8.80
N ASP A 68 -12.59 -20.87 -8.42
CA ASP A 68 -13.19 -22.00 -9.13
C ASP A 68 -14.72 -21.91 -9.00
N VAL A 69 -15.39 -21.74 -10.14
CA VAL A 69 -16.83 -21.90 -10.28
C VAL A 69 -17.12 -23.37 -10.61
N SER A 70 -16.68 -24.29 -9.75
CA SER A 70 -17.15 -25.68 -9.79
C SER A 70 -16.83 -26.40 -8.49
N GLY A 71 -17.70 -27.34 -8.14
CA GLY A 71 -17.83 -27.95 -6.81
C GLY A 71 -16.57 -28.58 -6.22
N ILE A 72 -16.63 -28.73 -4.90
CA ILE A 72 -15.70 -29.45 -4.03
C ILE A 72 -15.28 -30.77 -4.70
N ARG A 73 -14.05 -30.83 -5.21
CA ARG A 73 -13.33 -32.09 -5.40
C ARG A 73 -12.25 -32.16 -4.33
N ASN A 74 -12.38 -33.19 -3.49
CA ASN A 74 -11.39 -33.59 -2.50
C ASN A 74 -10.04 -33.81 -3.18
N VAL A 75 -9.08 -32.93 -2.91
CA VAL A 75 -7.66 -33.21 -3.12
C VAL A 75 -7.02 -33.25 -1.74
N VAL A 76 -6.90 -34.47 -1.24
CA VAL A 76 -5.97 -34.82 -0.17
C VAL A 76 -4.57 -34.76 -0.79
N GLY A 77 -3.74 -33.84 -0.33
CA GLY A 77 -2.38 -33.67 -0.81
C GLY A 77 -1.75 -32.40 -0.24
N GLY A 78 -0.97 -32.57 0.84
CA GLY A 78 -0.14 -31.58 1.55
C GLY A 78 -0.24 -30.12 1.12
N LYS A 79 -1.07 -29.32 1.81
CA LYS A 79 -1.03 -27.86 1.69
C LYS A 79 0.26 -27.35 2.32
N SER A 80 1.22 -26.91 1.51
CA SER A 80 2.11 -25.84 1.98
C SER A 80 1.21 -24.66 2.29
N VAL A 81 1.01 -24.38 3.58
CA VAL A 81 0.22 -23.21 4.01
C VAL A 81 1.02 -22.00 3.56
N ARG A 82 0.67 -21.43 2.40
CA ARG A 82 1.24 -20.16 1.95
C ARG A 82 0.99 -19.14 3.05
N LYS A 83 2.05 -18.76 3.77
CA LYS A 83 1.99 -17.77 4.85
C LYS A 83 1.44 -16.47 4.27
N ARG A 84 0.25 -16.04 4.74
CA ARG A 84 -0.37 -14.77 4.36
C ARG A 84 0.52 -13.62 4.80
N HIS A 85 0.54 -12.53 4.04
CA HIS A 85 1.34 -11.36 4.39
C HIS A 85 0.66 -10.58 5.51
N LYS A 86 1.37 -10.36 6.62
CA LYS A 86 0.80 -9.73 7.82
C LYS A 86 0.90 -8.20 7.76
N VAL A 87 -0.21 -7.51 7.92
CA VAL A 87 -0.32 -6.03 7.93
C VAL A 87 -1.41 -5.60 8.90
N MET A 88 -1.41 -4.34 9.35
CA MET A 88 -2.50 -3.85 10.19
C MET A 88 -3.78 -3.68 9.36
N GLY A 89 -3.69 -3.06 8.18
CA GLY A 89 -4.82 -2.86 7.28
C GLY A 89 -4.51 -3.22 5.82
N PHE A 90 -5.47 -3.77 5.10
CA PHE A 90 -5.41 -3.90 3.63
C PHE A 90 -6.41 -2.94 2.96
N VAL A 91 -5.93 -2.00 2.15
CA VAL A 91 -6.74 -1.03 1.40
C VAL A 91 -6.85 -1.47 -0.06
N GLY A 92 -8.06 -1.85 -0.45
CA GLY A 92 -8.42 -2.15 -1.84
C GLY A 92 -9.14 -0.98 -2.51
N ILE A 93 -8.45 -0.30 -3.42
CA ILE A 93 -8.98 0.82 -4.21
C ILE A 93 -9.73 0.24 -5.42
N GLN A 94 -11.05 0.28 -5.40
CA GLN A 94 -11.90 -0.20 -6.47
C GLN A 94 -11.77 0.69 -7.71
N THR A 95 -11.25 0.13 -8.79
CA THR A 95 -11.01 0.86 -10.05
C THR A 95 -11.46 0.07 -11.26
N GLY A 96 -11.62 0.72 -12.42
CA GLY A 96 -12.05 0.07 -13.66
C GLY A 96 -11.21 0.45 -14.88
N PHE A 97 -11.54 -0.12 -16.03
CA PHE A 97 -10.83 0.14 -17.29
C PHE A 97 -10.98 1.59 -17.80
N GLY A 98 -12.02 2.31 -17.37
CA GLY A 98 -12.18 3.74 -17.67
C GLY A 98 -11.39 4.68 -16.75
N SER A 99 -10.73 4.15 -15.73
CA SER A 99 -10.16 4.94 -14.62
C SER A 99 -8.64 5.11 -14.66
N ALA A 100 -7.98 4.86 -15.80
CA ALA A 100 -6.53 4.98 -15.91
C ALA A 100 -6.01 6.37 -15.47
N GLY A 101 -6.71 7.44 -15.85
CA GLY A 101 -6.37 8.80 -15.41
C GLY A 101 -6.50 9.00 -13.90
N ARG A 102 -7.51 8.38 -13.25
CA ARG A 102 -7.70 8.44 -11.80
C ARG A 102 -6.58 7.70 -11.07
N ARG A 103 -6.22 6.49 -11.53
CA ARG A 103 -5.06 5.75 -10.98
C ARG A 103 -3.78 6.57 -11.09
N GLN A 104 -3.54 7.24 -12.22
CA GLN A 104 -2.40 8.12 -12.38
C GLN A 104 -2.45 9.33 -11.42
N ALA A 105 -3.62 9.92 -11.18
CA ALA A 105 -3.79 11.02 -10.23
C ALA A 105 -3.50 10.59 -8.79
N LEU A 106 -4.02 9.42 -8.38
CA LEU A 106 -3.73 8.80 -7.08
C LEU A 106 -2.22 8.55 -6.92
N ARG A 107 -1.58 8.04 -7.98
CA ARG A 107 -0.13 7.79 -8.04
C ARG A 107 0.75 9.03 -7.84
N LYS A 108 0.26 10.17 -8.35
CA LYS A 108 0.93 11.47 -8.23
C LYS A 108 0.62 12.20 -6.92
N THR A 109 -0.28 11.67 -6.09
CA THR A 109 -0.75 12.35 -4.88
C THR A 109 -0.49 11.53 -3.63
N TRP A 110 -1.38 10.62 -3.26
CA TRP A 110 -1.37 9.97 -1.95
C TRP A 110 -0.95 8.48 -1.96
N MET A 111 -0.74 7.88 -3.14
CA MET A 111 -0.28 6.49 -3.29
C MET A 111 0.95 6.45 -4.22
N PRO A 112 2.19 6.62 -3.73
CA PRO A 112 3.36 6.76 -4.61
C PRO A 112 3.50 5.62 -5.63
N SER A 113 3.80 5.96 -6.89
CA SER A 113 3.99 4.98 -7.98
C SER A 113 5.31 4.23 -7.95
N ASN A 114 6.34 4.78 -7.30
CA ASN A 114 7.64 4.13 -7.23
C ASN A 114 7.63 3.06 -6.12
N PRO A 115 8.18 1.86 -6.37
CA PRO A 115 8.15 0.76 -5.42
C PRO A 115 8.69 1.10 -4.03
N GLU A 116 9.76 1.91 -3.94
CA GLU A 116 10.37 2.32 -2.67
C GLU A 116 9.47 3.31 -1.90
N GLY A 117 8.81 4.21 -2.61
CA GLY A 117 7.86 5.17 -2.06
C GLY A 117 6.61 4.49 -1.53
N LEU A 118 6.06 3.55 -2.30
CA LEU A 118 4.94 2.74 -1.85
C LEU A 118 5.34 1.93 -0.61
N ARG A 119 6.46 1.20 -0.67
CA ARG A 119 6.96 0.42 0.47
C ARG A 119 7.12 1.26 1.73
N ARG A 120 7.74 2.45 1.64
CA ARG A 120 7.88 3.36 2.80
C ARG A 120 6.54 3.82 3.36
N LEU A 121 5.55 4.10 2.49
CA LEU A 121 4.20 4.42 2.92
C LEU A 121 3.58 3.24 3.67
N GLU A 122 3.71 2.03 3.13
CA GLU A 122 3.15 0.81 3.74
C GLU A 122 3.81 0.48 5.09
N GLU A 123 5.13 0.58 5.18
CA GLU A 123 5.90 0.35 6.41
C GLU A 123 5.58 1.38 7.50
N SER A 124 5.45 2.66 7.13
CA SER A 124 5.18 3.74 8.09
C SER A 124 3.73 3.77 8.58
N THR A 125 2.79 3.25 7.81
CA THR A 125 1.35 3.27 8.16
C THR A 125 0.83 1.91 8.60
N GLY A 126 1.55 0.82 8.32
CA GLY A 126 1.07 -0.54 8.52
C GLY A 126 -0.04 -0.95 7.55
N LEU A 127 -0.26 -0.18 6.47
CA LEU A 127 -1.29 -0.43 5.47
C LEU A 127 -0.69 -1.02 4.20
N ALA A 128 -1.26 -2.10 3.68
CA ALA A 128 -1.00 -2.51 2.30
C ALA A 128 -2.04 -1.89 1.37
N ILE A 129 -1.61 -1.22 0.28
CA ILE A 129 -2.52 -0.44 -0.58
C ILE A 129 -2.43 -0.95 -2.02
N ARG A 130 -3.52 -1.48 -2.57
CA ARG A 130 -3.55 -2.00 -3.95
C ARG A 130 -4.79 -1.53 -4.70
N PHE A 131 -4.64 -1.31 -6.00
CA PHE A 131 -5.76 -1.18 -6.93
C PHE A 131 -6.44 -2.54 -7.12
N VAL A 132 -7.77 -2.58 -7.05
CA VAL A 132 -8.56 -3.78 -7.25
C VAL A 132 -9.37 -3.64 -8.52
N ILE A 133 -9.10 -4.54 -9.48
CA ILE A 133 -9.74 -4.54 -10.79
C ILE A 133 -10.06 -5.97 -11.22
N GLY A 134 -11.17 -6.12 -11.90
CA GLY A 134 -11.59 -7.34 -12.58
C GLY A 134 -11.01 -7.48 -13.98
N LYS A 135 -11.70 -8.24 -14.82
CA LYS A 135 -11.34 -8.54 -16.21
C LYS A 135 -12.33 -7.90 -17.17
N THR A 136 -11.97 -7.83 -18.44
CA THR A 136 -12.87 -7.48 -19.53
C THR A 136 -12.63 -8.41 -20.71
N LYS A 137 -13.64 -8.63 -21.55
CA LYS A 137 -13.53 -9.38 -22.81
C LYS A 137 -12.76 -8.62 -23.89
N ASN A 138 -12.55 -7.32 -23.69
CA ASN A 138 -11.79 -6.50 -24.63
C ASN A 138 -10.28 -6.75 -24.45
N GLU A 139 -9.68 -7.51 -25.37
CA GLU A 139 -8.25 -7.89 -25.29
C GLU A 139 -7.30 -6.70 -25.32
N ARG A 140 -7.63 -5.61 -26.05
CA ARG A 140 -6.82 -4.40 -26.05
C ARG A 140 -6.76 -3.77 -24.67
N LYS A 141 -7.91 -3.60 -24.01
CA LYS A 141 -7.99 -3.07 -22.64
C LYS A 141 -7.27 -3.98 -21.63
N MET A 142 -7.36 -5.30 -21.82
CA MET A 142 -6.60 -6.25 -20.99
C MET A 142 -5.09 -6.15 -21.23
N ALA A 143 -4.63 -5.95 -22.46
CA ALA A 143 -3.22 -5.76 -22.78
C ALA A 143 -2.66 -4.46 -22.18
N GLU A 144 -3.41 -3.36 -22.28
CA GLU A 144 -3.08 -2.07 -21.64
C GLU A 144 -2.97 -2.23 -20.12
N LEU A 145 -3.92 -2.92 -19.48
CA LEU A 145 -3.86 -3.23 -18.05
C LEU A 145 -2.66 -4.11 -17.68
N ARG A 146 -2.35 -5.16 -18.45
CA ARG A 146 -1.18 -6.02 -18.20
C ARG A 146 0.13 -5.23 -18.23
N ARG A 147 0.23 -4.26 -19.15
CA ARG A 147 1.39 -3.35 -19.22
C ARG A 147 1.49 -2.49 -17.96
N GLU A 148 0.38 -1.91 -17.52
CA GLU A 148 0.33 -1.10 -16.30
C GLU A 148 0.68 -1.92 -15.05
N ILE A 149 0.16 -3.14 -14.94
CA ILE A 149 0.51 -4.08 -13.86
C ILE A 149 2.01 -4.37 -13.85
N SER A 150 2.60 -4.63 -15.02
CA SER A 150 4.05 -4.89 -15.13
C SER A 150 4.91 -3.68 -14.77
N GLU A 151 4.38 -2.47 -14.94
CA GLU A 151 5.10 -1.22 -14.66
C GLU A 151 5.10 -0.87 -13.17
N TYR A 152 3.95 -1.03 -12.50
CA TYR A 152 3.78 -0.54 -11.12
C TYR A 152 3.66 -1.62 -10.05
N ASP A 153 3.26 -2.85 -10.41
CA ASP A 153 3.02 -3.99 -9.49
C ASP A 153 2.17 -3.64 -8.25
N ASP A 154 1.18 -2.77 -8.44
CA ASP A 154 0.32 -2.22 -7.39
C ASP A 154 -1.14 -2.67 -7.49
N PHE A 155 -1.40 -3.80 -8.17
CA PHE A 155 -2.73 -4.33 -8.43
C PHE A 155 -3.04 -5.65 -7.71
N VAL A 156 -4.32 -5.87 -7.44
CA VAL A 156 -4.93 -7.18 -7.22
C VAL A 156 -5.95 -7.41 -8.34
N LEU A 157 -5.69 -8.43 -9.17
CA LEU A 157 -6.56 -8.81 -10.27
C LEU A 157 -7.52 -9.91 -9.80
N ILE A 158 -8.82 -9.61 -9.79
CA ILE A 158 -9.87 -10.55 -9.38
C ILE A 158 -10.61 -11.13 -10.60
N ASP A 159 -11.09 -12.37 -10.47
CA ASP A 159 -11.80 -13.05 -11.55
C ASP A 159 -13.29 -12.71 -11.64
N ILE A 160 -13.57 -11.44 -11.95
CA ILE A 160 -14.93 -10.94 -12.21
C ILE A 160 -14.89 -10.04 -13.44
N GLU A 161 -15.87 -10.18 -14.34
CA GLU A 161 -16.05 -9.26 -15.46
C GLU A 161 -16.51 -7.89 -14.95
N GLU A 162 -15.76 -6.83 -15.29
CA GLU A 162 -16.06 -5.46 -14.89
C GLU A 162 -17.36 -4.96 -15.52
N GLU A 163 -18.33 -4.67 -14.65
CA GLU A 163 -19.60 -4.07 -15.00
C GLU A 163 -20.18 -3.35 -13.79
N TYR A 164 -20.85 -2.23 -14.00
CA TYR A 164 -21.42 -1.45 -12.91
C TYR A 164 -22.46 -2.23 -12.10
N SER A 165 -23.31 -3.01 -12.78
CA SER A 165 -24.30 -3.89 -12.16
C SER A 165 -23.66 -4.98 -11.28
N LYS A 166 -22.37 -5.28 -11.49
CA LYS A 166 -21.61 -6.32 -10.77
C LYS A 166 -20.77 -5.78 -9.62
N LEU A 167 -20.87 -4.50 -9.27
CA LEU A 167 -20.12 -3.91 -8.15
C LEU A 167 -20.29 -4.64 -6.80
N PRO A 168 -21.48 -5.16 -6.42
CA PRO A 168 -21.60 -5.96 -5.21
C PRO A 168 -20.79 -7.27 -5.26
N TYR A 169 -20.79 -7.95 -6.41
CA TYR A 169 -19.98 -9.16 -6.60
C TYR A 169 -18.48 -8.86 -6.59
N LYS A 170 -18.07 -7.76 -7.24
CA LYS A 170 -16.69 -7.25 -7.20
C LYS A 170 -16.24 -7.00 -5.76
N THR A 171 -17.08 -6.35 -4.96
CA THR A 171 -16.81 -6.06 -3.55
C THR A 171 -16.63 -7.34 -2.73
N LEU A 172 -17.51 -8.33 -2.91
CA LEU A 172 -17.38 -9.62 -2.23
C LEU A 172 -16.11 -10.36 -2.65
N ALA A 173 -15.81 -10.41 -3.95
CA ALA A 173 -14.59 -11.03 -4.47
C ALA A 173 -13.32 -10.32 -3.99
N PHE A 174 -13.35 -8.99 -3.86
CA PHE A 174 -12.30 -8.21 -3.24
C PHE A 174 -12.04 -8.68 -1.81
N PHE A 175 -13.05 -8.72 -0.94
CA PHE A 175 -12.86 -9.12 0.45
C PHE A 175 -12.35 -10.57 0.55
N LYS A 176 -12.89 -11.47 -0.28
CA LYS A 176 -12.39 -12.86 -0.36
C LYS A 176 -10.93 -12.92 -0.81
N ALA A 177 -10.54 -12.14 -1.81
CA ALA A 177 -9.18 -12.11 -2.34
C ALA A 177 -8.22 -11.53 -1.30
N ALA A 178 -8.55 -10.38 -0.73
CA ALA A 178 -7.73 -9.72 0.28
C ALA A 178 -7.54 -10.63 1.52
N TYR A 179 -8.59 -11.29 2.00
CA TYR A 179 -8.52 -12.21 3.13
C TYR A 179 -7.65 -13.45 2.85
N ALA A 180 -7.65 -13.96 1.62
CA ALA A 180 -6.80 -15.08 1.21
C ALA A 180 -5.31 -14.68 1.11
N LEU A 181 -5.02 -13.42 0.77
CA LEU A 181 -3.67 -12.92 0.50
C LEU A 181 -2.98 -12.33 1.72
N TYR A 182 -3.75 -11.61 2.54
CA TYR A 182 -3.25 -10.82 3.66
C TYR A 182 -3.87 -11.29 4.97
N ASP A 183 -3.02 -11.42 5.98
CA ASP A 183 -3.40 -11.55 7.38
C ASP A 183 -3.49 -10.15 7.96
N SER A 184 -4.70 -9.57 7.95
CA SER A 184 -4.91 -8.18 8.31
C SER A 184 -6.00 -8.03 9.36
N GLU A 185 -5.81 -7.08 10.28
CA GLU A 185 -6.81 -6.74 11.30
C GLU A 185 -8.03 -6.04 10.69
N PHE A 186 -7.83 -5.29 9.60
CA PHE A 186 -8.87 -4.57 8.87
C PHE A 186 -8.73 -4.66 7.35
N TYR A 187 -9.85 -4.78 6.67
CA TYR A 187 -9.93 -4.70 5.21
C TYR A 187 -10.78 -3.49 4.80
N VAL A 188 -10.19 -2.60 4.02
CA VAL A 188 -10.75 -1.31 3.65
C VAL A 188 -11.09 -1.31 2.17
N LYS A 189 -12.34 -1.01 1.85
CA LYS A 189 -12.77 -0.70 0.48
C LYS A 189 -12.69 0.82 0.30
N ALA A 190 -12.07 1.27 -0.78
CA ALA A 190 -12.03 2.68 -1.19
C ALA A 190 -12.39 2.81 -2.68
N ASP A 191 -13.00 3.92 -3.11
CA ASP A 191 -13.15 4.25 -4.53
C ASP A 191 -11.91 4.96 -5.09
N ASP A 192 -11.74 4.96 -6.41
CA ASP A 192 -10.62 5.61 -7.09
C ASP A 192 -10.81 7.13 -7.35
N ASP A 193 -11.93 7.71 -6.90
CA ASP A 193 -12.25 9.13 -6.99
C ASP A 193 -12.30 9.85 -5.63
N ILE A 194 -11.58 9.34 -4.65
CA ILE A 194 -11.39 9.98 -3.35
C ILE A 194 -9.95 10.41 -3.12
N TYR A 195 -9.78 11.36 -2.19
CA TYR A 195 -8.50 11.62 -1.55
C TYR A 195 -8.46 10.93 -0.19
N LEU A 196 -7.44 10.11 0.06
CA LEU A 196 -7.24 9.43 1.32
C LEU A 196 -6.00 9.99 2.02
N ARG A 197 -6.05 10.08 3.35
CA ARG A 197 -4.89 10.32 4.22
C ARG A 197 -4.48 9.01 4.91
N PRO A 198 -3.49 8.26 4.38
CA PRO A 198 -3.12 6.95 4.92
C PRO A 198 -2.67 6.99 6.39
N ASP A 199 -2.00 8.08 6.81
CA ASP A 199 -1.59 8.32 8.20
C ASP A 199 -2.80 8.34 9.15
N ARG A 200 -3.88 9.01 8.76
CA ARG A 200 -5.09 9.11 9.59
C ARG A 200 -5.92 7.86 9.58
N LEU A 201 -5.99 7.19 8.43
CA LEU A 201 -6.64 5.89 8.36
C LEU A 201 -5.92 4.92 9.28
N SER A 202 -4.58 4.90 9.26
CA SER A 202 -3.77 4.06 10.13
C SER A 202 -4.09 4.28 11.61
N LEU A 203 -4.07 5.53 12.06
CA LEU A 203 -4.42 5.88 13.45
C LEU A 203 -5.84 5.48 13.84
N LEU A 204 -6.82 5.65 12.94
CA LEU A 204 -8.19 5.24 13.18
C LEU A 204 -8.30 3.72 13.35
N LEU A 205 -7.69 2.94 12.46
CA LEU A 205 -7.74 1.47 12.54
C LEU A 205 -7.03 0.97 13.80
N ALA A 206 -5.88 1.55 14.16
CA ALA A 206 -5.16 1.22 15.38
C ALA A 206 -6.00 1.50 16.65
N LYS A 207 -6.82 2.56 16.65
CA LYS A 207 -7.74 2.87 17.75
C LYS A 207 -8.85 1.83 17.88
N GLU A 208 -9.40 1.37 16.75
CA GLU A 208 -10.56 0.46 16.73
C GLU A 208 -10.21 -1.03 16.85
N ARG A 209 -8.92 -1.38 16.87
CA ARG A 209 -8.43 -2.77 16.83
C ARG A 209 -8.93 -3.68 17.97
N SER A 210 -9.35 -3.12 19.11
CA SER A 210 -9.90 -3.89 20.22
C SER A 210 -11.31 -4.42 19.95
N HIS A 211 -12.01 -3.86 18.96
CA HIS A 211 -13.38 -4.22 18.62
C HIS A 211 -13.38 -5.20 17.45
N SER A 212 -13.62 -6.48 17.73
CA SER A 212 -13.46 -7.54 16.74
C SER A 212 -14.56 -7.57 15.68
N GLN A 213 -15.74 -6.98 15.94
CA GLN A 213 -16.89 -6.91 15.01
C GLN A 213 -17.13 -5.49 14.50
N THR A 214 -16.10 -4.89 13.90
CA THR A 214 -16.12 -3.48 13.54
C THR A 214 -16.51 -3.26 12.09
N TYR A 215 -17.50 -2.39 11.87
CA TYR A 215 -17.87 -1.85 10.57
C TYR A 215 -17.79 -0.31 10.61
N LEU A 216 -16.73 0.25 10.02
CA LEU A 216 -16.46 1.70 10.02
C LEU A 216 -16.77 2.32 8.68
N GLY A 217 -17.40 3.48 8.71
CA GLY A 217 -17.63 4.33 7.55
C GLY A 217 -18.58 5.46 7.91
N CYS A 218 -18.92 6.28 6.92
CA CYS A 218 -20.01 7.23 7.08
C CYS A 218 -21.34 6.44 7.02
N LEU A 219 -21.82 5.98 8.17
CA LEU A 219 -23.04 5.18 8.26
C LEU A 219 -24.26 6.06 7.98
N LYS A 220 -25.12 5.59 7.09
CA LYS A 220 -26.34 6.28 6.69
C LYS A 220 -27.51 5.32 6.58
N LYS A 221 -28.69 5.91 6.63
CA LYS A 221 -29.97 5.29 6.36
C LYS A 221 -30.80 6.25 5.50
N GLY A 222 -31.76 5.72 4.74
CA GLY A 222 -32.62 6.54 3.90
C GLY A 222 -33.69 5.73 3.20
N PRO A 223 -34.62 6.40 2.49
CA PRO A 223 -35.72 5.73 1.82
C PRO A 223 -35.22 4.80 0.72
N VAL A 224 -35.88 3.66 0.55
CA VAL A 224 -35.69 2.80 -0.63
C VAL A 224 -36.21 3.54 -1.85
N LEU A 225 -35.38 3.67 -2.90
CA LEU A 225 -35.77 4.41 -4.09
C LEU A 225 -36.65 3.54 -4.99
N THR A 226 -37.94 3.85 -5.05
CA THR A 226 -38.93 3.07 -5.80
C THR A 226 -39.32 3.67 -7.15
N ASP A 227 -38.82 4.85 -7.50
CA ASP A 227 -39.05 5.46 -8.81
C ASP A 227 -38.03 4.95 -9.85
N PRO A 228 -38.47 4.29 -10.94
CA PRO A 228 -37.60 3.80 -12.01
C PRO A 228 -36.74 4.86 -12.70
N LYS A 229 -37.09 6.15 -12.57
CA LYS A 229 -36.32 7.26 -13.15
C LYS A 229 -35.10 7.65 -12.32
N LEU A 230 -35.03 7.20 -11.06
CA LEU A 230 -33.90 7.47 -10.18
C LEU A 230 -32.73 6.54 -10.49
N LYS A 231 -31.51 7.09 -10.49
CA LYS A 231 -30.26 6.35 -10.75
C LYS A 231 -30.12 5.06 -9.94
N TRP A 232 -30.63 5.06 -8.71
CA TRP A 232 -30.52 3.95 -7.75
C TRP A 232 -31.86 3.28 -7.46
N TYR A 233 -32.76 3.27 -8.45
CA TYR A 233 -34.01 2.53 -8.38
C TYR A 233 -33.78 1.08 -7.93
N GLU A 234 -34.55 0.64 -6.94
CA GLU A 234 -34.51 -0.71 -6.41
C GLU A 234 -35.72 -1.52 -6.89
N PRO A 235 -35.53 -2.40 -7.90
CA PRO A 235 -36.63 -3.21 -8.44
C PRO A 235 -37.21 -4.21 -7.42
N PHE A 236 -36.45 -4.58 -6.39
CA PHE A 236 -36.89 -5.46 -5.31
C PHE A 236 -37.23 -4.72 -4.03
N SER A 237 -37.66 -3.46 -4.14
CA SER A 237 -37.96 -2.59 -2.99
C SER A 237 -38.97 -3.21 -2.00
N HIS A 238 -39.91 -4.02 -2.51
CA HIS A 238 -40.87 -4.77 -1.70
C HIS A 238 -40.21 -5.74 -0.70
N LEU A 239 -38.97 -6.20 -0.94
CA LEU A 239 -38.20 -7.05 -0.03
C LEU A 239 -37.46 -6.27 1.05
N LEU A 240 -37.20 -4.97 0.83
CA LEU A 240 -36.40 -4.13 1.73
C LEU A 240 -37.28 -3.26 2.65
N GLY A 241 -38.54 -3.04 2.28
CA GLY A 241 -39.44 -2.14 3.00
C GLY A 241 -39.25 -0.68 2.60
N LYS A 242 -39.60 0.25 3.50
CA LYS A 242 -39.60 1.70 3.21
C LYS A 242 -38.20 2.33 3.26
N GLU A 243 -37.28 1.75 4.02
CA GLU A 243 -35.95 2.29 4.26
C GLU A 243 -34.87 1.21 4.13
N TYR A 244 -33.69 1.60 3.63
CA TYR A 244 -32.54 0.71 3.62
C TYR A 244 -32.07 0.37 5.04
N PHE A 245 -31.39 -0.75 5.20
CA PHE A 245 -30.62 -1.05 6.41
C PHE A 245 -29.52 0.01 6.62
N LEU A 246 -29.08 0.18 7.88
CA LEU A 246 -27.92 1.02 8.18
C LEU A 246 -26.70 0.48 7.43
N HIS A 247 -26.05 1.32 6.61
CA HIS A 247 -24.90 0.92 5.79
C HIS A 247 -23.93 2.07 5.65
N ALA A 248 -22.66 1.76 5.40
CA ALA A 248 -21.65 2.76 5.12
C ALA A 248 -21.85 3.37 3.73
N TYR A 249 -21.59 4.67 3.63
CA TYR A 249 -21.54 5.37 2.36
C TYR A 249 -20.46 4.78 1.44
N GLY A 250 -20.77 4.74 0.14
CA GLY A 250 -19.99 4.03 -0.88
C GLY A 250 -18.49 4.35 -0.92
N PRO A 251 -18.05 5.62 -0.87
CA PRO A 251 -16.66 6.00 -1.17
C PRO A 251 -15.58 5.29 -0.36
N ILE A 252 -15.81 5.05 0.94
CA ILE A 252 -14.86 4.34 1.79
C ILE A 252 -15.53 3.71 3.01
N TYR A 253 -15.13 2.47 3.34
CA TYR A 253 -15.46 1.82 4.61
C TYR A 253 -14.45 0.71 4.95
N ALA A 254 -14.36 0.37 6.23
CA ALA A 254 -13.48 -0.66 6.76
C ALA A 254 -14.26 -1.73 7.52
N LEU A 255 -13.85 -2.98 7.36
CA LEU A 255 -14.38 -4.14 8.07
C LEU A 255 -13.25 -4.81 8.84
N SER A 256 -13.50 -5.20 10.09
CA SER A 256 -12.53 -6.01 10.85
C SER A 256 -12.37 -7.41 10.26
N ALA A 257 -11.28 -8.07 10.63
CA ALA A 257 -10.94 -9.42 10.20
C ALA A 257 -12.09 -10.42 10.43
N ASP A 258 -12.74 -10.40 11.59
CA ASP A 258 -13.81 -11.35 11.93
C ASP A 258 -15.07 -11.11 11.08
N VAL A 259 -15.40 -9.85 10.79
CA VAL A 259 -16.51 -9.50 9.89
C VAL A 259 -16.23 -10.03 8.49
N VAL A 260 -15.02 -9.80 7.98
CA VAL A 260 -14.62 -10.33 6.67
C VAL A 260 -14.57 -11.85 6.66
N ALA A 261 -14.07 -12.49 7.71
CA ALA A 261 -14.06 -13.96 7.83
C ALA A 261 -15.47 -14.53 7.72
N THR A 262 -16.46 -13.87 8.34
CA THR A 262 -17.88 -14.24 8.23
C THR A 262 -18.37 -14.10 6.79
N LEU A 263 -18.05 -12.99 6.10
CA LEU A 263 -18.40 -12.78 4.68
C LEU A 263 -17.75 -13.83 3.76
N VAL A 264 -16.51 -14.21 4.04
CA VAL A 264 -15.75 -15.21 3.27
C VAL A 264 -16.36 -16.59 3.43
N ALA A 265 -16.82 -16.93 4.64
CA ALA A 265 -17.47 -18.21 4.95
C ALA A 265 -18.86 -18.36 4.31
N LEU A 266 -19.48 -17.27 3.83
CA LEU A 266 -20.76 -17.36 3.12
C LEU A 266 -20.58 -18.12 1.80
N LYS A 267 -21.37 -19.19 1.65
CA LYS A 267 -21.52 -19.92 0.38
C LYS A 267 -21.98 -18.96 -0.72
N ASN A 268 -21.45 -19.13 -1.92
CA ASN A 268 -21.91 -18.38 -3.09
C ASN A 268 -23.45 -18.53 -3.23
N ASN A 269 -24.13 -17.43 -3.52
CA ASN A 269 -25.60 -17.31 -3.70
C ASN A 269 -26.49 -17.33 -2.45
N ARG A 270 -25.96 -17.19 -1.23
CA ARG A 270 -26.81 -16.98 -0.04
C ARG A 270 -27.18 -15.50 0.11
N ARG A 271 -28.45 -15.15 -0.08
CA ARG A 271 -29.03 -13.87 0.36
C ARG A 271 -29.46 -14.06 1.82
N VAL A 272 -28.75 -13.43 2.75
CA VAL A 272 -29.16 -13.42 4.15
C VAL A 272 -29.63 -12.00 4.45
N LEU A 273 -30.95 -11.84 4.59
CA LEU A 273 -31.55 -10.62 5.12
C LEU A 273 -31.62 -10.80 6.64
N PHE A 274 -30.95 -9.94 7.38
CA PHE A 274 -31.09 -9.88 8.82
C PHE A 274 -32.24 -8.93 9.13
N HIS A 275 -33.32 -9.46 9.71
CA HIS A 275 -34.32 -8.63 10.37
C HIS A 275 -33.84 -8.33 11.79
N ASN A 276 -33.90 -7.06 12.18
CA ASN A 276 -33.85 -6.65 13.58
C ASN A 276 -35.21 -6.89 14.22
#